data_AF-A0A7V0T4I7-F1
#
_entry.id   AF-A0A7V0T4I7-F1
#
_cell.length_a   1.000
_cell.length_b   1.000
_cell.length_c   1.000
_cell.angle_alpha   90.00
_cell.angle_beta   90.00
_cell.angle_gamma   90.00
#
_symmetry.space_group_name_H-M   'P 1'
#
loop_
_entity.id
_entity.type
_entity.pdbx_description
1 polymer ?
#
loop_
_entity_poly.entity_id
_entity_poly.type
_entity_poly.pdbx_seq_one_letter_code
_entity_poly.pdbx_strand_id
1 'polypeptide(L)'
;MEERVHLGHIEERVNRPGLPQPGEPEQEREPDDREQGRVEPGPHGPGRRSTLPPSRHPVSIAGCRGDASRLLLRRRSFLYWGVTIAERVRAVEAEVEAACARAGRKRPAVTLVAVSKTRTADEVAAAARAGINDFGENRVQEAAAKIPQMREFLPRLRWHLVGHLQTNKVRPALELFDIIHSVDSPRLARELQARAEAADRRLEVLVEVNTSGEESKFGVEPGLVPALVDEVTACDRLDLNGLMTIGPGWAVTDPEASRPCFRLLRELRDDARARTGLPLPHLSMGMSSDFIIGIEEGATIIRVGTALFGPRP
;
A
#
# COMPACT_ATOMS: atom_id res chain seq x y z
N MET A 1 -14.84 78.71 -0.35
CA MET A 1 -13.69 79.59 -0.09
C MET A 1 -12.68 78.74 0.66
N GLU A 2 -11.56 78.51 0.01
CA GLU A 2 -10.40 77.76 0.48
C GLU A 2 -9.89 78.32 1.82
N GLU A 3 -9.32 77.48 2.69
CA GLU A 3 -7.90 77.62 3.03
C GLU A 3 -7.35 76.43 3.83
N ARG A 4 -6.06 76.19 3.55
CA ARG A 4 -5.19 75.09 3.96
C ARG A 4 -4.65 75.28 5.38
N VAL A 5 -4.35 74.17 6.08
CA VAL A 5 -3.22 74.07 7.02
C VAL A 5 -2.70 72.62 6.94
N HIS A 6 -1.70 72.33 6.11
CA HIS A 6 -0.25 72.28 6.38
C HIS A 6 0.21 71.15 7.33
N LEU A 7 1.03 70.28 6.74
CA LEU A 7 1.64 69.07 7.28
C LEU A 7 2.72 69.35 8.33
N GLY A 8 2.75 68.54 9.37
CA GLY A 8 3.90 68.35 10.24
C GLY A 8 4.27 66.86 10.29
N HIS A 9 5.46 66.53 9.77
CA HIS A 9 6.10 65.22 9.89
C HIS A 9 6.55 64.98 11.34
N ILE A 10 6.23 63.81 11.89
CA ILE A 10 6.94 63.22 13.02
C ILE A 10 7.24 61.76 12.63
N GLU A 11 8.51 61.48 12.34
CA GLU A 11 9.05 60.14 12.18
C GLU A 11 9.22 59.50 13.57
N GLU A 12 8.41 58.49 13.89
CA GLU A 12 8.71 57.57 14.98
C GLU A 12 9.37 56.30 14.44
N ARG A 13 10.67 56.15 14.75
CA ARG A 13 11.44 54.93 14.56
C ARG A 13 10.96 53.87 15.55
N VAL A 14 10.16 52.92 15.09
CA VAL A 14 9.92 51.67 15.82
C VAL A 14 10.82 50.57 15.25
N ASN A 15 11.76 50.15 16.09
CA ASN A 15 12.71 49.07 15.89
C ASN A 15 11.98 47.71 15.78
N ARG A 16 11.96 47.09 14.60
CA ARG A 16 11.41 45.73 14.39
C ARG A 16 12.54 44.70 14.52
N PRO A 17 12.45 43.68 15.40
CA PRO A 17 13.36 42.55 15.37
C PRO A 17 13.12 41.72 14.10
N GLY A 18 14.22 41.33 13.45
CA GLY A 18 14.22 40.64 12.15
C GLY A 18 13.57 39.26 12.16
N LEU A 19 12.90 38.94 11.07
CA LEU A 19 12.37 37.61 10.75
C LEU A 19 13.52 36.61 10.53
N PRO A 20 13.46 35.38 11.06
CA PRO A 20 14.40 34.34 10.70
C PRO A 20 14.16 33.86 9.26
N GLN A 21 15.25 33.79 8.49
CA GLN A 21 15.29 33.24 7.13
C GLN A 21 14.97 31.72 7.16
N PRO A 22 14.28 31.16 6.15
CA PRO A 22 14.05 29.73 6.06
C PRO A 22 15.37 29.00 5.77
N GLY A 23 15.73 28.05 6.64
CA GLY A 23 16.87 27.15 6.43
C GLY A 23 16.64 26.23 5.23
N GLU A 24 17.71 25.99 4.48
CA GLU A 24 17.75 25.07 3.35
C GLU A 24 17.40 23.64 3.78
N PRO A 25 16.76 22.82 2.92
CA PRO A 25 16.45 21.44 3.25
C PRO A 25 17.73 20.60 3.32
N GLU A 26 17.99 20.02 4.49
CA GLU A 26 19.03 19.00 4.70
C GLU A 26 18.77 17.80 3.79
N GLN A 27 19.72 17.55 2.88
CA GLN A 27 19.78 16.32 2.09
C GLN A 27 20.22 15.18 3.01
N GLU A 28 19.27 14.36 3.46
CA GLU A 28 19.57 13.07 4.08
C GLU A 28 20.23 12.15 3.04
N ARG A 29 21.47 11.75 3.33
CA ARG A 29 22.27 10.84 2.51
C ARG A 29 21.79 9.41 2.73
N GLU A 30 21.51 8.70 1.64
CA GLU A 30 21.30 7.26 1.62
C GLU A 30 22.60 6.52 2.04
N PRO A 31 22.53 5.40 2.78
CA PRO A 31 23.71 4.61 3.12
C PRO A 31 24.25 3.86 1.90
N ASP A 32 25.56 4.02 1.67
CA ASP A 32 26.37 3.42 0.61
C ASP A 32 26.64 1.93 0.90
N ASP A 33 26.01 1.03 0.15
CA ASP A 33 26.32 -0.41 0.13
C ASP A 33 27.63 -0.66 -0.62
N ARG A 34 28.76 -0.42 0.07
CA ARG A 34 30.09 -0.84 -0.38
C ARG A 34 30.95 -1.30 0.79
N GLU A 35 30.90 -2.60 1.07
CA GLU A 35 32.08 -3.32 1.55
C GLU A 35 32.09 -4.76 1.04
N GLN A 36 32.72 -4.93 -0.13
CA GLN A 36 33.14 -6.23 -0.65
C GLN A 36 34.44 -6.65 0.04
N GLY A 37 34.34 -7.53 1.03
CA GLY A 37 35.48 -8.27 1.57
C GLY A 37 35.94 -9.35 0.58
N ARG A 38 37.04 -9.08 -0.12
CA ARG A 38 37.80 -10.06 -0.93
C ARG A 38 38.38 -11.15 -0.03
N VAL A 39 38.18 -12.41 -0.39
CA VAL A 39 39.00 -13.53 0.11
C VAL A 39 39.82 -14.05 -1.07
N GLU A 40 41.14 -13.91 -0.96
CA GLU A 40 42.13 -14.46 -1.90
C GLU A 40 42.30 -15.98 -1.71
N PRO A 41 42.52 -16.77 -2.77
CA PRO A 41 43.07 -18.12 -2.65
C PRO A 41 44.58 -18.14 -2.94
N GLY A 42 45.34 -18.69 -2.00
CA GLY A 42 46.78 -18.98 -2.15
C GLY A 42 47.09 -20.22 -3.01
N PRO A 43 48.36 -20.43 -3.40
CA PRO A 43 48.74 -21.19 -4.60
C PRO A 43 49.35 -22.56 -4.28
N HIS A 44 49.19 -23.57 -5.17
CA HIS A 44 50.16 -24.65 -5.39
C HIS A 44 49.90 -25.36 -6.75
N GLY A 45 50.90 -25.43 -7.63
CA GLY A 45 50.90 -26.20 -8.90
C GLY A 45 51.46 -27.64 -8.72
N PRO A 46 52.11 -28.28 -9.72
CA PRO A 46 51.91 -28.24 -11.18
C PRO A 46 51.78 -29.66 -11.84
N GLY A 47 51.24 -29.71 -13.07
CA GLY A 47 51.71 -30.61 -14.14
C GLY A 47 51.01 -31.97 -14.35
N ARG A 48 50.43 -32.18 -15.55
CA ARG A 48 50.97 -33.01 -16.66
C ARG A 48 49.96 -33.13 -17.81
N ARG A 49 50.51 -33.19 -19.03
CA ARG A 49 49.84 -33.35 -20.33
C ARG A 49 49.31 -34.79 -20.51
N SER A 50 48.23 -34.96 -21.29
CA SER A 50 48.23 -35.75 -22.55
C SER A 50 46.87 -36.40 -22.91
N THR A 51 46.44 -36.13 -24.16
CA THR A 51 45.71 -37.00 -25.13
C THR A 51 44.24 -37.44 -24.92
N LEU A 52 43.37 -36.87 -25.77
CA LEU A 52 42.17 -37.47 -26.41
C LEU A 52 42.60 -38.47 -27.52
N PRO A 53 41.77 -39.38 -28.10
CA PRO A 53 40.40 -39.17 -28.64
C PRO A 53 39.48 -40.45 -28.62
N PRO A 54 38.48 -40.67 -29.51
CA PRO A 54 37.13 -40.07 -29.52
C PRO A 54 35.94 -41.08 -29.60
N SER A 55 34.72 -40.51 -29.55
CA SER A 55 33.47 -40.92 -30.26
C SER A 55 32.37 -41.73 -29.53
N ARG A 56 31.16 -41.13 -29.48
CA ARG A 56 29.84 -41.55 -30.06
C ARG A 56 28.65 -41.18 -29.14
N HIS A 57 27.71 -40.43 -29.72
CA HIS A 57 26.38 -39.99 -29.21
C HIS A 57 25.38 -41.16 -29.05
N PRO A 58 24.10 -40.95 -28.62
CA PRO A 58 23.48 -39.89 -27.80
C PRO A 58 22.69 -40.48 -26.60
N VAL A 59 22.30 -39.66 -25.59
CA VAL A 59 21.22 -40.02 -24.67
C VAL A 59 20.12 -38.96 -24.70
N SER A 60 18.93 -39.48 -24.99
CA SER A 60 17.58 -38.92 -25.02
C SER A 60 17.28 -37.82 -23.98
N ILE A 61 16.67 -36.73 -24.46
CA ILE A 61 15.99 -35.72 -23.63
C ILE A 61 14.58 -36.27 -23.32
N ALA A 62 14.41 -36.82 -22.13
CA ALA A 62 13.10 -37.05 -21.53
C ALA A 62 12.56 -35.72 -20.98
N GLY A 63 11.27 -35.48 -21.22
CA GLY A 63 10.61 -34.19 -21.04
C GLY A 63 10.52 -33.71 -19.60
N CYS A 64 10.87 -32.44 -19.41
CA CYS A 64 10.42 -31.65 -18.27
C CYS A 64 9.21 -30.82 -18.69
N ARG A 65 8.08 -31.06 -18.02
CA ARG A 65 6.86 -30.25 -18.07
C ARG A 65 7.22 -28.83 -17.60
N GLY A 66 7.33 -27.91 -18.55
CA GLY A 66 7.56 -26.49 -18.30
C GLY A 66 6.29 -25.78 -17.86
N ASP A 67 6.10 -25.73 -16.54
CA ASP A 67 5.69 -24.57 -15.75
C ASP A 67 5.03 -23.38 -16.52
N ALA A 68 3.70 -23.46 -16.71
CA ALA A 68 2.88 -22.42 -17.34
C ALA A 68 2.93 -21.07 -16.58
N SER A 69 3.30 -21.09 -15.32
CA SER A 69 3.40 -19.95 -14.40
C SER A 69 4.50 -18.96 -14.81
N ARG A 70 5.62 -19.45 -15.36
CA ARG A 70 6.74 -18.62 -15.83
C ARG A 70 6.46 -17.88 -17.13
N LEU A 71 5.56 -18.39 -17.97
CA LEU A 71 5.17 -17.74 -19.23
C LEU A 71 4.24 -16.53 -19.00
N LEU A 72 3.47 -16.52 -17.91
CA LEU A 72 2.53 -15.44 -17.58
C LEU A 72 3.24 -14.16 -17.09
N LEU A 73 4.32 -14.28 -16.31
CA LEU A 73 5.04 -13.12 -15.78
C LEU A 73 5.88 -12.39 -16.85
N ARG A 74 6.53 -13.12 -17.77
CA ARG A 74 7.38 -12.50 -18.81
C ARG A 74 6.60 -11.74 -19.90
N ARG A 75 5.29 -11.99 -20.05
CA ARG A 75 4.43 -11.22 -20.97
C ARG A 75 3.96 -9.88 -20.40
N ARG A 76 4.07 -9.64 -19.08
CA ARG A 76 3.51 -8.43 -18.45
C ARG A 76 4.29 -7.15 -18.79
N SER A 77 5.63 -7.18 -18.87
CA SER A 77 6.42 -5.95 -19.06
C SER A 77 6.32 -5.33 -20.46
N PHE A 78 6.06 -6.12 -21.51
CA PHE A 78 5.95 -5.62 -22.90
C PHE A 78 4.53 -5.12 -23.23
N LEU A 79 3.53 -5.49 -22.42
CA LEU A 79 2.12 -5.14 -22.64
C LEU A 79 1.73 -3.73 -22.14
N TYR A 80 2.60 -3.04 -21.42
CA TYR A 80 2.24 -1.73 -20.84
C TYR A 80 2.36 -0.57 -21.84
N TRP A 81 3.04 -0.76 -22.98
CA TRP A 81 3.17 0.28 -23.99
C TRP A 81 1.98 0.24 -24.97
N GLY A 82 1.10 1.24 -24.90
CA GLY A 82 -0.05 1.39 -25.81
C GLY A 82 -1.41 0.93 -25.26
N VAL A 83 -1.49 0.46 -24.02
CA VAL A 83 -2.75 0.07 -23.37
C VAL A 83 -3.23 1.20 -22.44
N THR A 84 -4.51 1.55 -22.52
CA THR A 84 -5.13 2.59 -21.69
C THR A 84 -5.40 2.11 -20.26
N ILE A 85 -5.58 3.04 -19.31
CA ILE A 85 -6.01 2.71 -17.94
C ILE A 85 -7.34 1.95 -17.95
N ALA A 86 -8.28 2.33 -18.82
CA ALA A 86 -9.57 1.66 -18.92
C ALA A 86 -9.45 0.20 -19.38
N GLU A 87 -8.55 -0.11 -20.30
CA GLU A 87 -8.27 -1.49 -20.71
C GLU A 87 -7.63 -2.31 -19.59
N ARG A 88 -6.70 -1.71 -18.83
CA ARG A 88 -6.10 -2.36 -17.66
C ARG A 88 -7.13 -2.62 -16.56
N VAL A 89 -8.02 -1.66 -16.27
CA VAL A 89 -9.14 -1.85 -15.34
C VAL A 89 -10.01 -3.02 -15.80
N ARG A 90 -10.41 -3.08 -17.07
CA ARG A 90 -11.20 -4.21 -17.60
C ARG A 90 -10.49 -5.56 -17.46
N ALA A 91 -9.18 -5.61 -17.70
CA ALA A 91 -8.40 -6.84 -17.55
C ALA A 91 -8.34 -7.29 -16.08
N VAL A 92 -8.07 -6.39 -15.15
CA VAL A 92 -8.06 -6.69 -13.71
C VAL A 92 -9.45 -7.10 -13.24
N GLU A 93 -10.51 -6.43 -13.67
CA GLU A 93 -11.88 -6.81 -13.34
C GLU A 93 -12.23 -8.24 -13.77
N ALA A 94 -11.80 -8.65 -14.97
CA ALA A 94 -11.97 -10.02 -15.44
C ALA A 94 -11.18 -11.03 -14.59
N GLU A 95 -9.94 -10.70 -14.18
CA GLU A 95 -9.15 -11.54 -13.27
C GLU A 95 -9.83 -11.68 -11.89
N VAL A 96 -10.41 -10.59 -11.36
CA VAL A 96 -11.15 -10.57 -10.09
C VAL A 96 -12.43 -11.39 -10.17
N GLU A 97 -13.20 -11.27 -11.26
CA GLU A 97 -14.41 -12.05 -11.47
C GLU A 97 -14.09 -13.55 -11.56
N ALA A 98 -13.04 -13.92 -12.30
CA ALA A 98 -12.60 -15.30 -12.41
C ALA A 98 -12.12 -15.87 -11.06
N ALA A 99 -11.38 -15.08 -10.27
CA ALA A 99 -10.95 -15.49 -8.93
C ALA A 99 -12.14 -15.64 -7.97
N CYS A 100 -13.10 -14.71 -8.01
CA CYS A 100 -14.35 -14.83 -7.25
C CYS A 100 -15.10 -16.13 -7.61
N ALA A 101 -15.25 -16.43 -8.90
CA ALA A 101 -15.93 -17.63 -9.37
C ALA A 101 -15.25 -18.91 -8.88
N ARG A 102 -13.90 -18.99 -8.96
CA ARG A 102 -13.15 -20.14 -8.41
C ARG A 102 -13.32 -20.31 -6.91
N ALA A 103 -13.43 -19.20 -6.17
CA ALA A 103 -13.67 -19.20 -4.73
C ALA A 103 -15.15 -19.44 -4.34
N GLY A 104 -16.05 -19.64 -5.32
CA GLY A 104 -17.49 -19.79 -5.07
C GLY A 104 -18.16 -18.50 -4.57
N ARG A 105 -17.57 -17.34 -4.86
CA ARG A 105 -18.01 -16.01 -4.41
C ARG A 105 -18.56 -15.19 -5.57
N LYS A 106 -19.44 -14.24 -5.27
CA LYS A 106 -19.93 -13.26 -6.26
C LYS A 106 -18.95 -12.08 -6.36
N ARG A 107 -18.76 -11.53 -7.57
CA ARG A 107 -17.90 -10.36 -7.81
C ARG A 107 -18.12 -9.18 -6.83
N PRO A 108 -19.36 -8.79 -6.47
CA PRO A 108 -19.59 -7.70 -5.52
C PRO A 108 -19.10 -7.96 -4.09
N ALA A 109 -18.66 -9.17 -3.75
CA ALA A 109 -18.10 -9.49 -2.43
C ALA A 109 -16.66 -8.98 -2.23
N VAL A 110 -16.05 -8.38 -3.26
CA VAL A 110 -14.67 -7.89 -3.24
C VAL A 110 -14.63 -6.44 -3.75
N THR A 111 -14.12 -5.53 -2.94
CA THR A 111 -13.82 -4.15 -3.35
C THR A 111 -12.43 -4.09 -3.96
N LEU A 112 -12.33 -3.52 -5.17
CA LEU A 112 -11.07 -3.23 -5.83
C LEU A 112 -10.65 -1.79 -5.47
N VAL A 113 -9.64 -1.66 -4.62
CA VAL A 113 -9.02 -0.36 -4.29
C VAL A 113 -7.87 -0.10 -5.25
N ALA A 114 -7.98 0.93 -6.08
CA ALA A 114 -6.92 1.34 -6.97
C ALA A 114 -5.86 2.14 -6.21
N VAL A 115 -4.67 1.57 -6.03
CA VAL A 115 -3.55 2.22 -5.34
C VAL A 115 -2.92 3.25 -6.27
N SER A 116 -3.27 4.52 -6.06
CA SER A 116 -2.93 5.66 -6.92
C SER A 116 -1.76 6.50 -6.42
N LYS A 117 -0.96 5.98 -5.48
CA LYS A 117 0.31 6.61 -5.09
C LYS A 117 1.20 6.86 -6.32
N THR A 118 1.86 8.00 -6.33
CA THR A 118 2.68 8.53 -7.43
C THR A 118 1.93 8.71 -8.77
N ARG A 119 0.59 8.75 -8.76
CA ARG A 119 -0.24 8.97 -9.95
C ARG A 119 -0.88 10.34 -9.96
N THR A 120 -1.05 10.88 -11.16
CA THR A 120 -1.65 12.21 -11.37
C THR A 120 -3.17 12.18 -11.17
N ALA A 121 -3.77 13.35 -10.96
CA ALA A 121 -5.22 13.50 -10.90
C ALA A 121 -5.91 13.00 -12.18
N ASP A 122 -5.29 13.20 -13.35
CA ASP A 122 -5.81 12.72 -14.64
C ASP A 122 -5.84 11.19 -14.74
N GLU A 123 -4.81 10.51 -14.23
CA GLU A 123 -4.77 9.04 -14.17
C GLU A 123 -5.86 8.50 -13.23
N VAL A 124 -6.04 9.14 -12.07
CA VAL A 124 -7.14 8.81 -11.14
C VAL A 124 -8.49 9.03 -11.79
N ALA A 125 -8.70 10.17 -12.46
CA ALA A 125 -9.95 10.47 -13.16
C ALA A 125 -10.21 9.47 -14.30
N ALA A 126 -9.18 9.02 -15.01
CA ALA A 126 -9.31 7.98 -16.03
C ALA A 126 -9.72 6.63 -15.44
N ALA A 127 -9.14 6.23 -14.30
CA ALA A 127 -9.55 5.01 -13.58
C ALA A 127 -10.99 5.12 -13.05
N ALA A 128 -11.38 6.29 -12.54
CA ALA A 128 -12.73 6.54 -12.06
C ALA A 128 -13.77 6.44 -13.18
N ARG A 129 -13.50 7.04 -14.35
CA ARG A 129 -14.34 6.89 -15.55
C ARG A 129 -14.45 5.45 -16.03
N ALA A 130 -13.46 4.62 -15.73
CA ALA A 130 -13.47 3.18 -16.02
C ALA A 130 -14.25 2.34 -14.99
N GLY A 131 -14.85 2.97 -13.96
CA GLY A 131 -15.74 2.33 -13.00
C GLY A 131 -15.16 2.11 -11.60
N ILE A 132 -13.92 2.51 -11.34
CA ILE A 132 -13.32 2.44 -10.00
C ILE A 132 -13.87 3.56 -9.10
N ASN A 133 -14.33 3.22 -7.90
CA ASN A 133 -14.82 4.21 -6.93
C ASN A 133 -13.94 4.31 -5.68
N ASP A 134 -13.11 3.31 -5.41
CA ASP A 134 -12.28 3.23 -4.21
C ASP A 134 -10.79 3.39 -4.59
N PHE A 135 -10.14 4.38 -3.99
CA PHE A 135 -8.76 4.75 -4.27
C PHE A 135 -7.90 4.70 -3.00
N GLY A 136 -6.68 4.19 -3.14
CA GLY A 136 -5.74 3.99 -2.05
C GLY A 136 -4.50 4.87 -2.19
N GLU A 137 -4.16 5.61 -1.14
CA GLU A 137 -2.91 6.36 -1.04
C GLU A 137 -2.03 5.83 0.10
N ASN A 138 -0.72 5.95 -0.06
CA ASN A 138 0.24 5.49 0.95
C ASN A 138 0.69 6.62 1.89
N ARG A 139 0.63 7.88 1.46
CA ARG A 139 1.18 9.03 2.20
C ARG A 139 0.18 10.17 2.24
N VAL A 140 -0.07 10.70 3.43
CA VAL A 140 -1.04 11.79 3.66
C VAL A 140 -0.68 13.05 2.89
N GLN A 141 0.62 13.36 2.79
CA GLN A 141 1.12 14.55 2.11
C GLN A 141 0.84 14.53 0.61
N GLU A 142 1.05 13.37 -0.03
CA GLU A 142 0.72 13.18 -1.45
C GLU A 142 -0.79 13.28 -1.67
N ALA A 143 -1.56 12.65 -0.79
CA ALA A 143 -3.01 12.67 -0.83
C ALA A 143 -3.59 14.09 -0.66
N ALA A 144 -2.98 14.93 0.18
CA ALA A 144 -3.43 16.31 0.42
C ALA A 144 -3.41 17.19 -0.83
N ALA A 145 -2.50 16.93 -1.78
CA ALA A 145 -2.44 17.64 -3.04
C ALA A 145 -3.51 17.19 -4.06
N LYS A 146 -3.98 15.94 -3.94
CA LYS A 146 -4.79 15.24 -4.94
C LYS A 146 -6.26 15.12 -4.54
N ILE A 147 -6.54 14.68 -3.33
CA ILE A 147 -7.90 14.35 -2.87
C ILE A 147 -8.84 15.55 -2.91
N PRO A 148 -8.47 16.77 -2.44
CA PRO A 148 -9.37 17.91 -2.50
C PRO A 148 -9.81 18.24 -3.93
N GLN A 149 -8.87 18.23 -4.88
CA GLN A 149 -9.14 18.44 -6.30
C GLN A 149 -10.08 17.36 -6.85
N MET A 150 -9.80 16.08 -6.53
CA MET A 150 -10.65 14.98 -6.99
C MET A 150 -12.05 15.03 -6.39
N ARG A 151 -12.21 15.42 -5.13
CA ARG A 151 -13.52 15.52 -4.46
C ARG A 151 -14.37 16.65 -5.04
N GLU A 152 -13.77 17.71 -5.57
CA GLU A 152 -14.49 18.78 -6.27
C GLU A 152 -15.21 18.26 -7.52
N PHE A 153 -14.53 17.42 -8.32
CA PHE A 153 -15.08 16.91 -9.59
C PHE A 153 -15.78 15.55 -9.48
N LEU A 154 -15.36 14.71 -8.53
CA LEU A 154 -15.81 13.34 -8.32
C LEU A 154 -16.09 13.09 -6.82
N PRO A 155 -17.14 13.73 -6.24
CA PRO A 155 -17.40 13.71 -4.80
C PRO A 155 -17.78 12.34 -4.24
N ARG A 156 -18.04 11.35 -5.10
CA ARG A 156 -18.44 9.99 -4.70
C ARG A 156 -17.26 9.04 -4.52
N LEU A 157 -16.04 9.47 -4.83
CA LEU A 157 -14.86 8.63 -4.64
C LEU A 157 -14.60 8.41 -3.15
N ARG A 158 -14.31 7.15 -2.80
CA ARG A 158 -13.88 6.74 -1.46
C ARG A 158 -12.36 6.66 -1.41
N TRP A 159 -11.78 7.23 -0.37
CA TRP A 159 -10.33 7.33 -0.18
C TRP A 159 -9.87 6.50 1.01
N HIS A 160 -8.91 5.62 0.73
CA HIS A 160 -8.34 4.68 1.67
C HIS A 160 -6.89 5.07 1.96
N LEU A 161 -6.54 5.26 3.23
CA LEU A 161 -5.13 5.31 3.63
C LEU A 161 -4.64 3.87 3.82
N VAL A 162 -3.79 3.39 2.91
CA VAL A 162 -3.30 2.01 2.87
C VAL A 162 -1.80 1.87 3.18
N GLY A 163 -1.14 2.99 3.52
CA GLY A 163 0.22 3.02 4.02
C GLY A 163 0.26 3.40 5.50
N HIS A 164 1.41 3.18 6.14
CA HIS A 164 1.62 3.47 7.55
C HIS A 164 1.30 4.94 7.91
N LEU A 165 0.58 5.13 9.02
CA LEU A 165 0.15 6.44 9.50
C LEU A 165 0.96 6.87 10.73
N GLN A 166 1.80 7.88 10.53
CA GLN A 166 2.47 8.54 11.65
C GLN A 166 1.47 9.36 12.46
N THR A 167 1.59 9.31 13.79
CA THR A 167 0.68 10.00 14.73
C THR A 167 0.54 11.51 14.46
N ASN A 168 1.64 12.19 14.10
CA ASN A 168 1.63 13.62 13.75
C ASN A 168 0.87 13.95 12.45
N LYS A 169 0.48 12.94 11.65
CA LYS A 169 -0.31 13.09 10.42
C LYS A 169 -1.76 12.66 10.57
N VAL A 170 -2.20 12.28 11.77
CA VAL A 170 -3.58 11.84 12.03
C VAL A 170 -4.61 12.91 11.67
N ARG A 171 -4.38 14.18 12.06
CA ARG A 171 -5.31 15.27 11.74
C ARG A 171 -5.57 15.43 10.23
N PRO A 172 -4.55 15.63 9.38
CA PRO A 172 -4.79 15.71 7.94
C PRO A 172 -5.31 14.39 7.36
N ALA A 173 -4.95 13.24 7.92
CA ALA A 173 -5.51 11.97 7.47
C ALA A 173 -7.02 11.88 7.69
N LEU A 174 -7.53 12.33 8.84
CA LEU A 174 -8.97 12.37 9.12
C LEU A 174 -9.72 13.23 8.10
N GLU A 175 -9.20 14.39 7.73
CA GLU A 175 -9.82 15.30 6.75
C GLU A 175 -9.88 14.68 5.34
N LEU A 176 -8.89 13.88 4.98
CA LEU A 176 -8.68 13.40 3.61
C LEU A 176 -9.26 12.00 3.34
N PHE A 177 -9.24 11.10 4.32
CA PHE A 177 -9.56 9.68 4.10
C PHE A 177 -10.90 9.30 4.71
N ASP A 178 -11.57 8.37 4.04
CA ASP A 178 -12.83 7.77 4.49
C ASP A 178 -12.58 6.53 5.34
N ILE A 179 -11.45 5.84 5.10
CA ILE A 179 -11.02 4.65 5.84
C ILE A 179 -9.50 4.59 6.00
N ILE A 180 -9.03 4.15 7.18
CA ILE A 180 -7.60 3.94 7.47
C ILE A 180 -7.33 2.47 7.73
N HIS A 181 -6.46 1.88 6.92
CA HIS A 181 -6.19 0.44 6.97
C HIS A 181 -5.05 0.06 7.91
N SER A 182 -4.29 1.04 8.40
CA SER A 182 -2.96 0.88 8.98
C SER A 182 -2.92 1.10 10.50
N VAL A 183 -3.99 0.76 11.24
CA VAL A 183 -3.97 0.90 12.71
C VAL A 183 -3.17 -0.27 13.29
N ASP A 184 -1.96 -0.01 13.76
CA ASP A 184 -1.00 -1.04 14.19
C ASP A 184 -0.62 -0.96 15.67
N SER A 185 -1.14 0.02 16.42
CA SER A 185 -0.74 0.26 17.79
C SER A 185 -1.81 0.98 18.62
N PRO A 186 -1.88 0.75 19.95
CA PRO A 186 -2.80 1.47 20.83
C PRO A 186 -2.56 2.98 20.83
N ARG A 187 -1.29 3.40 20.67
CA ARG A 187 -0.93 4.82 20.56
C ARG A 187 -1.59 5.49 19.35
N LEU A 188 -1.56 4.83 18.19
CA LEU A 188 -2.19 5.36 16.99
C LEU A 188 -3.72 5.37 17.13
N ALA A 189 -4.31 4.31 17.68
CA ALA A 189 -5.75 4.25 17.95
C ALA A 189 -6.23 5.39 18.84
N ARG A 190 -5.55 5.65 19.97
CA ARG A 190 -5.90 6.73 20.90
C ARG A 190 -5.75 8.12 20.28
N GLU A 191 -4.72 8.31 19.44
CA GLU A 191 -4.54 9.57 18.71
C GLU A 191 -5.66 9.79 17.67
N LEU A 192 -6.03 8.74 16.93
CA LEU A 192 -7.16 8.78 15.99
C LEU A 192 -8.47 9.11 16.70
N GLN A 193 -8.75 8.42 17.82
CA GLN A 193 -9.90 8.66 18.68
C GLN A 193 -9.97 10.14 19.11
N ALA A 194 -8.91 10.67 19.73
CA ALA A 194 -8.92 12.04 20.25
C ALA A 194 -9.14 13.09 19.15
N ARG A 195 -8.57 12.88 17.96
CA ARG A 195 -8.71 13.80 16.83
C ARG A 195 -10.06 13.66 16.13
N ALA A 196 -10.61 12.45 16.04
CA ALA A 196 -11.95 12.21 15.51
C ALA A 196 -13.02 12.80 16.45
N GLU A 197 -12.83 12.69 17.76
CA GLU A 197 -13.71 13.30 18.77
C GLU A 197 -13.70 14.83 18.69
N ALA A 198 -12.51 15.44 18.61
CA ALA A 198 -12.37 16.89 18.44
C ALA A 198 -13.01 17.41 17.13
N ALA A 199 -13.10 16.56 16.11
CA ALA A 199 -13.73 16.89 14.83
C ALA A 199 -15.22 16.50 14.76
N ASP A 200 -15.77 15.89 15.81
CA ASP A 200 -17.09 15.23 15.85
C ASP A 200 -17.36 14.33 14.63
N ARG A 201 -16.40 13.45 14.34
CA ARG A 201 -16.47 12.51 13.22
C ARG A 201 -16.28 11.09 13.70
N ARG A 202 -16.89 10.16 12.97
CA ARG A 202 -16.54 8.74 13.02
C ARG A 202 -15.59 8.41 11.88
N LEU A 203 -14.66 7.51 12.12
CA LEU A 203 -13.69 7.06 11.12
C LEU A 203 -13.72 5.54 11.03
N GLU A 204 -13.88 5.04 9.81
CA GLU A 204 -13.72 3.62 9.53
C GLU A 204 -12.23 3.22 9.61
N VAL A 205 -11.94 2.15 10.35
CA VAL A 205 -10.56 1.67 10.54
C VAL A 205 -10.45 0.16 10.40
N LEU A 206 -9.28 -0.29 9.93
CA LEU A 206 -8.84 -1.67 9.99
C LEU A 206 -7.57 -1.76 10.84
N VAL A 207 -7.41 -2.88 11.54
CA VAL A 207 -6.16 -3.20 12.23
C VAL A 207 -5.18 -3.85 11.27
N GLU A 208 -3.98 -3.31 11.16
CA GLU A 208 -2.90 -3.87 10.34
C GLU A 208 -2.10 -4.90 11.13
N VAL A 209 -1.97 -6.10 10.58
CA VAL A 209 -1.29 -7.23 11.21
C VAL A 209 -0.07 -7.63 10.37
N ASN A 210 1.09 -7.78 11.01
CA ASN A 210 2.28 -8.33 10.36
C ASN A 210 2.21 -9.86 10.36
N THR A 211 1.52 -10.44 9.38
CA THR A 211 1.37 -11.91 9.30
C THR A 211 2.58 -12.61 8.69
N SER A 212 3.50 -11.88 8.04
CA SER A 212 4.69 -12.47 7.41
C SER A 212 5.88 -12.58 8.36
N GLY A 213 5.86 -11.90 9.51
CA GLY A 213 6.96 -11.89 10.48
C GLY A 213 8.22 -11.17 10.00
N GLU A 214 8.12 -10.36 8.94
CA GLU A 214 9.24 -9.58 8.43
C GLU A 214 9.39 -8.31 9.26
N GLU A 215 10.55 -8.08 9.88
CA GLU A 215 10.81 -6.88 10.70
C GLU A 215 10.69 -5.56 9.93
N SER A 216 10.87 -5.62 8.61
CA SER A 216 10.75 -4.46 7.71
C SER A 216 9.31 -4.01 7.46
N LYS A 217 8.31 -4.75 7.94
CA LYS A 217 6.90 -4.46 7.73
C LYS A 217 6.22 -3.93 8.98
N PHE A 218 5.28 -3.03 8.75
CA PHE A 218 4.37 -2.52 9.76
C PHE A 218 3.30 -3.54 10.12
N GLY A 219 2.55 -3.22 11.17
CA GLY A 219 1.47 -4.04 11.69
C GLY A 219 1.80 -4.65 13.04
N VAL A 220 0.74 -4.88 13.82
CA VAL A 220 0.83 -5.55 15.10
C VAL A 220 1.20 -7.03 14.89
N GLU A 221 1.96 -7.60 15.82
CA GLU A 221 2.22 -9.04 15.84
C GLU A 221 0.89 -9.82 16.02
N PRO A 222 0.69 -10.97 15.34
CA PRO A 222 -0.50 -11.80 15.50
C PRO A 222 -0.92 -12.06 16.95
N GLY A 223 0.02 -12.34 17.85
CA GLY A 223 -0.26 -12.60 19.27
C GLY A 223 -0.81 -11.39 20.04
N LEU A 224 -0.59 -10.17 19.54
CA LEU A 224 -1.02 -8.92 20.17
C LEU A 224 -2.30 -8.34 19.54
N VAL A 225 -2.82 -8.95 18.47
CA VAL A 225 -4.07 -8.53 17.81
C VAL A 225 -5.25 -8.45 18.79
N PRO A 226 -5.50 -9.43 19.70
CA PRO A 226 -6.64 -9.35 20.61
C PRO A 226 -6.62 -8.10 21.48
N ALA A 227 -5.45 -7.72 22.00
CA ALA A 227 -5.30 -6.53 22.84
C ALA A 227 -5.53 -5.24 22.04
N LEU A 228 -5.00 -5.15 20.82
CA LEU A 228 -5.22 -3.99 19.97
C LEU A 228 -6.68 -3.85 19.53
N VAL A 229 -7.34 -4.97 19.21
CA VAL A 229 -8.78 -4.99 18.88
C VAL A 229 -9.62 -4.46 20.05
N ASP A 230 -9.33 -4.87 21.29
CA ASP A 230 -10.03 -4.36 22.47
C ASP A 230 -9.84 -2.84 22.63
N GLU A 231 -8.61 -2.35 22.46
CA GLU A 231 -8.29 -0.91 22.51
C GLU A 231 -9.03 -0.11 21.44
N VAL A 232 -9.06 -0.59 20.20
CA VAL A 232 -9.79 0.09 19.10
C VAL A 232 -11.29 0.03 19.33
N THR A 233 -11.82 -1.08 19.84
CA THR A 233 -13.26 -1.24 20.13
C THR A 233 -13.73 -0.31 21.27
N ALA A 234 -12.84 0.02 22.21
CA ALA A 234 -13.12 0.99 23.27
C ALA A 234 -13.16 2.46 22.78
N CYS A 235 -12.71 2.73 21.54
CA CYS A 235 -12.70 4.06 20.94
C CYS A 235 -14.04 4.35 20.25
N ASP A 236 -14.89 5.19 20.85
CA ASP A 236 -16.26 5.44 20.36
C ASP A 236 -16.34 6.15 19.01
N ARG A 237 -15.26 6.81 18.55
CA ARG A 237 -15.18 7.47 17.24
C ARG A 237 -14.53 6.61 16.16
N LEU A 238 -14.07 5.41 16.50
CA LEU A 238 -13.46 4.49 15.54
C LEU A 238 -14.41 3.33 15.23
N ASP A 239 -14.75 3.19 13.96
CA ASP A 239 -15.55 2.08 13.44
C ASP A 239 -14.61 0.96 13.00
N LEU A 240 -14.32 0.03 13.92
CA LEU A 240 -13.50 -1.15 13.60
C LEU A 240 -14.27 -2.10 12.67
N ASN A 241 -13.87 -2.13 11.40
CA ASN A 241 -14.57 -2.90 10.36
C ASN A 241 -13.77 -4.08 9.80
N GLY A 242 -12.58 -4.37 10.32
CA GLY A 242 -11.84 -5.54 9.91
C GLY A 242 -10.35 -5.47 10.12
N LEU A 243 -9.63 -6.33 9.42
CA LEU A 243 -8.18 -6.45 9.48
C LEU A 243 -7.53 -6.24 8.11
N MET A 244 -6.26 -5.87 8.13
CA MET A 244 -5.41 -5.66 6.97
C MET A 244 -4.09 -6.40 7.14
N THR A 245 -3.55 -6.93 6.04
CA THR A 245 -2.15 -7.35 5.99
C THR A 245 -1.53 -7.13 4.62
N ILE A 246 -0.20 -7.16 4.60
CA ILE A 246 0.63 -7.19 3.40
C ILE A 246 1.35 -8.54 3.39
N GLY A 247 1.12 -9.33 2.33
CA GLY A 247 1.78 -10.61 2.13
C GLY A 247 3.31 -10.49 2.05
N PRO A 248 4.04 -11.62 2.10
CA PRO A 248 5.50 -11.65 2.13
C PRO A 248 6.15 -10.93 0.94
N GLY A 249 7.34 -10.37 1.12
CA GLY A 249 8.03 -9.64 0.05
C GLY A 249 8.31 -10.49 -1.19
N TRP A 250 8.53 -11.80 -0.99
CA TRP A 250 8.77 -12.77 -2.08
C TRP A 250 7.49 -13.21 -2.81
N ALA A 251 6.31 -12.73 -2.40
CA ALA A 251 5.05 -12.96 -3.12
C ALA A 251 5.04 -12.38 -4.55
N VAL A 252 5.96 -11.45 -4.85
CA VAL A 252 6.16 -10.91 -6.19
C VAL A 252 6.63 -11.99 -7.17
N THR A 253 7.46 -12.93 -6.70
CA THR A 253 7.97 -14.05 -7.50
C THR A 253 7.21 -15.35 -7.28
N ASP A 254 6.59 -15.52 -6.11
CA ASP A 254 5.80 -16.69 -5.74
C ASP A 254 4.51 -16.27 -5.02
N PRO A 255 3.42 -15.99 -5.75
CA PRO A 255 2.17 -15.52 -5.15
C PRO A 255 1.57 -16.46 -4.09
N GLU A 256 1.78 -17.77 -4.20
CA GLU A 256 1.26 -18.77 -3.25
C GLU A 256 1.88 -18.62 -1.85
N ALA A 257 3.05 -18.00 -1.75
CA ALA A 257 3.65 -17.66 -0.46
C ALA A 257 2.76 -16.76 0.41
N SER A 258 1.83 -15.99 -0.17
CA SER A 258 0.90 -15.17 0.60
C SER A 258 -0.23 -15.99 1.24
N ARG A 259 -0.48 -17.22 0.80
CA ARG A 259 -1.62 -18.02 1.27
C ARG A 259 -1.62 -18.27 2.78
N PRO A 260 -0.50 -18.65 3.44
CA PRO A 260 -0.47 -18.81 4.89
C PRO A 260 -0.74 -17.51 5.64
N CYS A 261 -0.19 -16.38 5.15
CA CYS A 261 -0.42 -15.05 5.71
C CYS A 261 -1.90 -14.65 5.66
N PHE A 262 -2.54 -14.84 4.51
CA PHE A 262 -3.94 -14.48 4.29
C PHE A 262 -4.91 -15.38 5.06
N ARG A 263 -4.57 -16.67 5.20
CA ARG A 263 -5.31 -17.58 6.08
C ARG A 263 -5.24 -17.14 7.54
N LEU A 264 -4.03 -16.84 8.03
CA LEU A 264 -3.83 -16.35 9.39
C LEU A 264 -4.63 -15.07 9.65
N LEU A 265 -4.64 -14.12 8.72
CA LEU A 265 -5.44 -12.90 8.86
C LEU A 265 -6.94 -13.20 8.99
N ARG A 266 -7.47 -14.15 8.20
CA ARG A 266 -8.87 -14.56 8.27
C ARG A 266 -9.20 -15.18 9.63
N GLU A 267 -8.35 -16.07 10.13
CA GLU A 267 -8.51 -16.71 11.45
C GLU A 267 -8.51 -15.68 12.57
N LEU A 268 -7.53 -14.76 12.59
CA LEU A 268 -7.47 -13.65 13.54
C LEU A 268 -8.72 -12.76 13.49
N ARG A 269 -9.25 -12.51 12.28
CA ARG A 269 -10.48 -11.75 12.11
C ARG A 269 -11.66 -12.50 12.71
N ASP A 270 -11.80 -13.79 12.42
CA ASP A 270 -12.91 -14.61 12.91
C ASP A 270 -12.87 -14.74 14.46
N ASP A 271 -11.68 -14.86 15.05
CA ASP A 271 -11.48 -14.80 16.51
C ASP A 271 -11.88 -13.43 17.08
N ALA A 272 -11.47 -12.34 16.42
CA ALA A 272 -11.87 -10.99 16.83
C ALA A 272 -13.40 -10.78 16.75
N ARG A 273 -14.09 -11.36 15.76
CA ARG A 273 -15.56 -11.34 15.68
C ARG A 273 -16.19 -12.09 16.85
N ALA A 274 -15.69 -13.29 17.16
CA ALA A 274 -16.19 -14.08 18.28
C ALA A 274 -15.97 -13.36 19.63
N ARG A 275 -14.83 -12.67 19.77
CA ARG A 275 -14.46 -11.91 20.97
C ARG A 275 -15.31 -10.66 21.17
N THR A 276 -15.52 -9.87 20.12
CA THR A 276 -16.13 -8.53 20.22
C THR A 276 -17.63 -8.52 19.90
N GLY A 277 -18.14 -9.54 19.22
CA GLY A 277 -19.48 -9.54 18.64
C GLY A 277 -19.64 -8.63 17.40
N LEU A 278 -18.58 -7.94 16.97
CA LEU A 278 -18.61 -7.09 15.79
C LEU A 278 -18.63 -7.92 14.49
N PRO A 279 -19.21 -7.40 13.40
CA PRO A 279 -19.26 -8.13 12.13
C PRO A 279 -17.89 -8.26 11.45
N LEU A 280 -16.99 -7.27 11.64
CA LEU A 280 -15.67 -7.17 11.01
C LEU A 280 -15.69 -7.62 9.53
N PRO A 281 -16.48 -6.96 8.68
CA PRO A 281 -16.72 -7.43 7.31
C PRO A 281 -15.45 -7.46 6.45
N HIS A 282 -14.40 -6.72 6.82
CA HIS A 282 -13.27 -6.47 5.94
C HIS A 282 -12.04 -7.34 6.22
N LEU A 283 -11.55 -7.97 5.15
CA LEU A 283 -10.20 -8.52 5.05
C LEU A 283 -9.50 -7.81 3.89
N SER A 284 -8.67 -6.83 4.24
CA SER A 284 -7.86 -6.07 3.29
C SER A 284 -6.54 -6.79 3.05
N MET A 285 -6.47 -7.63 2.01
CA MET A 285 -5.29 -8.42 1.70
C MET A 285 -5.24 -8.78 0.20
N GLY A 286 -4.03 -8.86 -0.35
CA GLY A 286 -3.82 -9.08 -1.78
C GLY A 286 -3.54 -7.80 -2.56
N MET A 287 -2.45 -7.82 -3.32
CA MET A 287 -1.92 -6.78 -4.19
C MET A 287 -1.74 -7.31 -5.62
N SER A 288 -1.20 -6.50 -6.53
CA SER A 288 -1.09 -6.86 -7.97
C SER A 288 -0.46 -8.23 -8.27
N SER A 289 0.42 -8.76 -7.39
CA SER A 289 1.06 -10.08 -7.55
C SER A 289 0.24 -11.24 -7.00
N ASP A 290 -0.60 -11.03 -5.99
CA ASP A 290 -1.19 -12.08 -5.15
C ASP A 290 -2.67 -11.84 -4.79
N PHE A 291 -3.34 -10.85 -5.39
CA PHE A 291 -4.76 -10.58 -5.10
C PHE A 291 -5.67 -11.75 -5.43
N ILE A 292 -5.28 -12.58 -6.41
CA ILE A 292 -5.99 -13.83 -6.72
C ILE A 292 -6.00 -14.76 -5.50
N ILE A 293 -4.84 -14.96 -4.88
CA ILE A 293 -4.69 -15.77 -3.65
C ILE A 293 -5.47 -15.11 -2.51
N GLY A 294 -5.40 -13.78 -2.41
CA GLY A 294 -6.21 -13.01 -1.47
C GLY A 294 -7.70 -13.32 -1.58
N ILE A 295 -8.27 -13.26 -2.80
CA ILE A 295 -9.69 -13.54 -3.04
C ILE A 295 -10.05 -14.98 -2.67
N GLU A 296 -9.20 -15.94 -3.03
CA GLU A 296 -9.39 -17.36 -2.70
C GLU A 296 -9.35 -17.61 -1.19
N GLU A 297 -8.53 -16.87 -0.43
CA GLU A 297 -8.48 -16.93 1.03
C GLU A 297 -9.50 -16.01 1.74
N GLY A 298 -10.37 -15.34 1.00
CA GLY A 298 -11.50 -14.59 1.57
C GLY A 298 -11.32 -13.08 1.65
N ALA A 299 -10.35 -12.49 0.95
CA ALA A 299 -10.19 -11.04 0.87
C ALA A 299 -11.50 -10.38 0.42
N THR A 300 -11.89 -9.31 1.10
CA THR A 300 -13.03 -8.46 0.71
C THR A 300 -12.56 -7.12 0.16
N ILE A 301 -11.29 -6.77 0.37
CA ILE A 301 -10.65 -5.61 -0.22
C ILE A 301 -9.31 -6.06 -0.79
N ILE A 302 -9.10 -5.82 -2.09
CA ILE A 302 -7.81 -6.01 -2.76
C ILE A 302 -7.25 -4.64 -3.16
N ARG A 303 -5.92 -4.51 -3.15
CA ARG A 303 -5.22 -3.23 -3.34
C ARG A 303 -4.30 -3.29 -4.56
N VAL A 304 -4.77 -2.84 -5.71
CA VAL A 304 -4.07 -3.04 -6.98
C VAL A 304 -3.50 -1.72 -7.51
N GLY A 305 -2.22 -1.69 -7.85
CA GLY A 305 -1.51 -0.49 -8.32
C GLY A 305 -0.90 -0.70 -9.70
N THR A 306 0.24 -1.40 -9.76
CA THR A 306 1.00 -1.62 -11.01
C THR A 306 0.16 -2.22 -12.13
N ALA A 307 -0.75 -3.15 -11.82
CA ALA A 307 -1.61 -3.74 -12.86
C ALA A 307 -2.63 -2.75 -13.45
N LEU A 308 -2.97 -1.66 -12.74
CA LEU A 308 -3.90 -0.62 -13.20
C LEU A 308 -3.18 0.56 -13.86
N PHE A 309 -2.05 0.99 -13.31
CA PHE A 309 -1.36 2.23 -13.72
C PHE A 309 -0.02 1.98 -14.44
N GLY A 310 0.43 0.73 -14.54
CA GLY A 310 1.74 0.40 -15.08
C GLY A 310 2.88 0.59 -14.06
N PRO A 311 4.14 0.47 -14.49
CA PRO A 311 5.30 0.71 -13.64
C PRO A 311 5.29 2.14 -13.08
N ARG A 312 5.99 2.33 -11.97
CA ARG A 312 6.16 3.67 -11.38
C ARG A 312 6.93 4.56 -12.36
N PRO A 313 6.55 5.84 -12.51
CA PRO A 313 7.38 6.83 -13.21
C PRO A 313 8.77 6.94 -12.59
#